data_AF-A0A0R0H2C6-F1
#
_entry.id   AF-A0A0R0H2C6-F1
#
_cell.length_a   1.000
_cell.length_b   1.000
_cell.length_c   1.000
_cell.angle_alpha   90.00
_cell.angle_beta   90.00
_cell.angle_gamma   90.00
#
_symmetry.space_group_name_H-M   'P 1'
#
loop_
_entity.id
_entity.type
_entity.pdbx_description
1 polymer ?
#
loop_
_entity_poly.entity_id
_entity_poly.type
_entity_poly.pdbx_seq_one_letter_code
_entity_poly.pdbx_strand_id
1 'polypeptide(L)'
;MSYLPHLPLLLMMRFNVGDTHLGGVDFDNRLVNHLVNVFREKHKKDISGNAKALARLRSECEKAKRILSSTSQTTIELDCLYEGLDLYAPVTRALFNELNKDLFMKCMDTVEKCLLEARIDKIQVHEIILVGGSTRIPKVQQLLKDMFSVNGNTKELCKGINPDEAVAYGAAVQAAILSGEGDKKVEELLLLDVMPLSLGFEGAGGVMSVLIPKNTMIPTKKERICSTFYDNQKSFNVKVFEGERVKTKDNFFLGKFVLKGFDPLPKGVPQINVIFDVDADGIVEVTAEDKATGIEKKITINNKHGRLNPEEIRRMVRDSKKYKAEDELAKKKVKAKNALENYAYEMRERAKKIEEAVEETIEWLECNQLAEIGEFDYKKQELGRYLRDDPNYSNTSNSGVKVPIWCTWRCPPNGWVCLNTDGSVFENHRNGCSGSACGGLVRDSSGCYLGGFTVNLGNTSVYFSGAMGCCSRSEVGVGSWLQEGEGGH
;
A
#
# COMPACT_ATOMS: atom_id res chain seq x y z
N MET A 1 -5.12 54.99 16.08
CA MET A 1 -4.77 53.97 17.09
C MET A 1 -4.15 52.78 16.35
N SER A 2 -3.01 52.33 16.85
CA SER A 2 -1.94 51.58 16.18
C SER A 2 -2.34 50.33 15.38
N TYR A 3 -2.00 50.34 14.09
CA TYR A 3 -1.86 49.12 13.27
C TYR A 3 -0.63 48.35 13.77
N LEU A 4 -0.84 47.27 14.54
CA LEU A 4 0.16 46.21 14.66
C LEU A 4 0.00 45.34 13.40
N PRO A 5 1.07 45.11 12.62
CA PRO A 5 0.99 44.22 11.46
C PRO A 5 0.62 42.82 11.96
N HIS A 6 -0.31 42.15 11.27
CA HIS A 6 -0.69 40.77 11.56
C HIS A 6 0.58 39.91 11.55
N LEU A 7 1.02 39.48 12.73
CA LEU A 7 2.15 38.56 12.83
C LEU A 7 1.71 37.21 12.25
N PRO A 8 2.54 36.58 11.41
CA PRO A 8 2.27 35.25 10.90
C PRO A 8 2.08 34.27 12.06
N LEU A 9 1.21 33.28 11.87
CA LEU A 9 1.02 32.22 12.86
C LEU A 9 2.27 31.34 12.87
N LEU A 10 3.04 31.42 13.95
CA LEU A 10 4.26 30.63 14.12
C LEU A 10 3.97 29.35 14.91
N LEU A 11 4.20 28.20 14.28
CA LEU A 11 4.24 26.90 14.95
C LEU A 11 5.71 26.48 15.06
N MET A 12 6.23 26.54 16.29
CA MET A 12 7.60 26.17 16.61
C MET A 12 7.60 24.93 17.51
N MET A 13 8.19 23.85 17.04
CA MET A 13 8.44 22.69 17.88
C MET A 13 9.52 23.06 18.90
N ARG A 14 9.20 22.94 20.18
CA ARG A 14 10.18 23.20 21.24
C ARG A 14 11.07 21.98 21.49
N PHE A 15 10.43 20.81 21.69
CA PHE A 15 11.10 19.57 22.05
C PHE A 15 10.33 18.37 21.51
N ASN A 16 11.06 17.33 21.12
CA ASN A 16 10.51 16.05 20.66
C ASN A 16 11.15 14.90 21.43
N VAL A 17 10.32 14.01 21.99
CA VAL A 17 10.76 12.75 22.60
C VAL A 17 9.72 11.69 22.27
N GLY A 18 10.16 10.52 21.83
CA GLY A 18 9.28 9.41 21.48
C GLY A 18 9.99 8.06 21.46
N ASP A 19 9.19 7.01 21.31
CA ASP A 19 9.67 5.66 21.08
C ASP A 19 9.04 5.12 19.78
N THR A 20 9.88 4.91 18.77
CA THR A 20 9.46 4.44 17.43
C THR A 20 9.08 2.96 17.41
N HIS A 21 9.23 2.25 18.53
CA HIS A 21 8.90 0.83 18.70
C HIS A 21 7.85 0.61 19.79
N LEU A 22 7.01 1.63 20.06
CA LEU A 22 5.90 1.53 21.00
C LEU A 22 4.60 2.00 20.32
N GLY A 23 3.61 1.12 20.21
CA GLY A 23 2.33 1.47 19.62
C GLY A 23 1.21 0.47 19.90
N GLY A 24 0.12 0.62 19.14
CA GLY A 24 -1.09 -0.20 19.30
C GLY A 24 -0.84 -1.70 19.14
N VAL A 25 0.14 -2.07 18.32
CA VAL A 25 0.54 -3.46 18.04
C VAL A 25 1.18 -4.11 19.26
N ASP A 26 1.92 -3.36 20.08
CA ASP A 26 2.53 -3.88 21.30
C ASP A 26 1.45 -4.25 22.32
N PHE A 27 0.41 -3.42 22.44
CA PHE A 27 -0.75 -3.71 23.28
C PHE A 27 -1.48 -4.98 22.83
N ASP A 28 -1.63 -5.15 21.50
CA ASP A 28 -2.21 -6.36 20.92
C ASP A 28 -1.36 -7.58 21.24
N ASN A 29 -0.03 -7.47 21.09
CA ASN A 29 0.90 -8.56 21.34
C ASN A 29 0.89 -9.02 22.80
N ARG A 30 0.69 -8.12 23.78
CA ARG A 30 0.51 -8.50 25.19
C ARG A 30 -0.73 -9.37 25.40
N LEU A 31 -1.84 -8.97 24.79
CA LEU A 31 -3.09 -9.73 24.85
C LEU A 31 -2.96 -11.08 24.11
N VAL A 32 -2.32 -11.10 22.94
CA VAL A 32 -2.02 -12.33 22.19
C VAL A 32 -1.19 -13.29 23.04
N ASN A 33 -0.09 -12.83 23.63
CA ASN A 33 0.78 -13.68 24.46
C ASN A 33 0.03 -14.25 25.67
N HIS A 34 -0.82 -13.44 26.32
CA HIS A 34 -1.68 -13.91 27.40
C HIS A 34 -2.63 -15.02 26.92
N LEU A 35 -3.31 -14.83 25.78
CA LEU A 35 -4.25 -15.82 25.25
C LEU A 35 -3.58 -17.07 24.68
N VAL A 36 -2.36 -16.96 24.16
CA VAL A 36 -1.53 -18.12 23.79
C VAL A 36 -1.26 -18.98 25.02
N ASN A 37 -0.93 -18.36 26.16
CA ASN A 37 -0.72 -19.09 27.42
C ASN A 37 -2.04 -19.69 27.94
N VAL A 38 -3.16 -18.97 27.90
CA VAL A 38 -4.49 -19.50 28.28
C VAL A 38 -4.86 -20.71 27.42
N PHE A 39 -4.63 -20.65 26.10
CA PHE A 39 -4.88 -21.77 25.20
C PHE A 39 -3.97 -22.96 25.54
N ARG A 40 -2.68 -22.70 25.79
CA ARG A 40 -1.70 -23.71 26.20
C ARG A 40 -2.08 -24.39 27.52
N GLU A 41 -2.56 -23.64 28.50
CA GLU A 41 -2.98 -24.17 29.79
C GLU A 41 -4.24 -25.04 29.67
N LYS A 42 -5.23 -24.58 28.89
CA LYS A 42 -6.52 -25.25 28.70
C LYS A 42 -6.41 -26.52 27.84
N HIS A 43 -5.65 -26.47 26.75
CA HIS A 43 -5.60 -27.54 25.75
C HIS A 43 -4.29 -28.33 25.72
N LYS A 44 -3.27 -27.91 26.50
CA LYS A 44 -1.92 -28.49 26.50
C LYS A 44 -1.24 -28.49 25.13
N LYS A 45 -1.62 -27.54 24.26
CA LYS A 45 -1.03 -27.35 22.93
C LYS A 45 -0.52 -25.93 22.75
N ASP A 46 0.65 -25.80 22.13
CA ASP A 46 1.25 -24.50 21.86
C ASP A 46 0.98 -24.05 20.42
N ILE A 47 0.42 -22.85 20.27
CA ILE A 47 0.10 -22.25 18.96
C ILE A 47 1.16 -21.26 18.48
N SER A 48 2.21 -21.02 19.27
CA SER A 48 3.26 -20.04 18.98
C SER A 48 3.98 -20.26 17.63
N GLY A 49 4.06 -21.52 17.17
CA GLY A 49 4.64 -21.87 15.88
C GLY A 49 3.70 -21.77 14.68
N ASN A 50 2.39 -21.56 14.89
CA ASN A 50 1.40 -21.56 13.80
C ASN A 50 1.04 -20.13 13.37
N ALA A 51 1.62 -19.68 12.25
CA ALA A 51 1.39 -18.34 11.72
C ALA A 51 -0.09 -18.03 11.42
N LYS A 52 -0.86 -19.01 10.93
CA LYS A 52 -2.30 -18.84 10.63
C LYS A 52 -3.12 -18.65 11.90
N ALA A 53 -2.86 -19.46 12.93
CA ALA A 53 -3.54 -19.35 14.22
C ALA A 53 -3.22 -18.01 14.90
N LEU A 54 -1.95 -17.61 14.91
CA LEU A 54 -1.53 -16.31 15.47
C LEU A 54 -2.12 -15.12 14.72
N ALA A 55 -2.21 -15.16 13.39
CA ALA A 55 -2.82 -14.08 12.61
C ALA A 55 -4.31 -13.92 12.95
N ARG A 56 -5.06 -15.03 13.06
CA ARG A 56 -6.48 -15.02 13.48
C ARG A 56 -6.63 -14.48 14.91
N LEU A 57 -5.82 -14.99 15.84
CA LEU A 57 -5.83 -14.55 17.23
C LEU A 57 -5.52 -13.05 17.36
N ARG A 58 -4.52 -12.55 16.62
CA ARG A 58 -4.15 -11.14 16.62
C ARG A 58 -5.28 -10.24 16.12
N SER A 59 -5.98 -10.65 15.06
CA SER A 59 -7.13 -9.88 14.55
C SER A 59 -8.26 -9.76 15.58
N GLU A 60 -8.56 -10.83 16.32
CA GLU A 60 -9.58 -10.78 17.37
C GLU A 60 -9.11 -10.03 18.63
N CYS A 61 -7.81 -10.12 18.98
CA CYS A 61 -7.23 -9.32 20.06
C CYS A 61 -7.34 -7.81 19.76
N GLU A 62 -7.07 -7.41 18.52
CA GLU A 62 -7.19 -6.01 18.11
C GLU A 62 -8.65 -5.53 18.19
N LYS A 63 -9.62 -6.34 17.73
CA LYS A 63 -11.06 -6.04 17.85
C LYS A 63 -11.47 -5.93 19.31
N ALA A 64 -11.05 -6.87 20.16
CA ALA A 64 -11.32 -6.85 21.59
C ALA A 64 -10.75 -5.58 22.25
N LYS A 65 -9.50 -5.19 21.93
CA LYS A 65 -8.89 -3.94 22.40
C LYS A 65 -9.74 -2.71 22.05
N ARG A 66 -10.23 -2.63 20.80
CA ARG A 66 -11.10 -1.54 20.34
C ARG A 66 -12.41 -1.51 21.13
N ILE A 67 -13.05 -2.66 21.34
CA ILE A 67 -14.29 -2.79 22.14
C ILE A 67 -14.04 -2.40 23.61
N LEU A 68 -12.91 -2.81 24.19
CA LEU A 68 -12.57 -2.47 25.58
C LEU A 68 -12.32 -0.97 25.80
N SER A 69 -12.17 -0.20 24.72
CA SER A 69 -12.07 1.26 24.81
C SER A 69 -13.42 1.91 25.10
N SER A 70 -14.54 1.27 24.73
CA SER A 70 -15.90 1.73 25.06
C SER A 70 -16.52 0.93 26.22
N THR A 71 -16.38 -0.40 26.21
CA THR A 71 -17.03 -1.32 27.17
C THR A 71 -16.04 -1.86 28.22
N SER A 72 -16.53 -2.25 29.40
CA SER A 72 -15.71 -2.79 30.50
C SER A 72 -15.24 -4.23 30.29
N GLN A 73 -15.92 -5.00 29.43
CA GLN A 73 -15.63 -6.40 29.13
C GLN A 73 -16.02 -6.75 27.68
N THR A 74 -15.40 -7.80 27.14
CA THR A 74 -15.70 -8.40 25.84
C THR A 74 -15.30 -9.88 25.88
N THR A 75 -15.71 -10.66 24.88
CA THR A 75 -15.36 -12.08 24.78
C THR A 75 -14.67 -12.32 23.45
N ILE A 76 -13.56 -13.05 23.48
CA ILE A 76 -12.85 -13.51 22.28
C ILE A 76 -13.26 -14.96 22.04
N GLU A 77 -13.88 -15.19 20.88
CA GLU A 77 -14.39 -16.49 20.44
C GLU A 77 -13.78 -16.82 19.07
N LEU A 78 -13.05 -17.93 19.00
CA LEU A 78 -12.37 -18.38 17.79
C LEU A 78 -12.58 -19.88 17.59
N ASP A 79 -13.41 -20.22 16.62
CA ASP A 79 -13.69 -21.60 16.24
C ASP A 79 -12.49 -22.22 15.51
N CYS A 80 -12.17 -23.46 15.85
CA CYS A 80 -11.10 -24.26 15.26
C CYS A 80 -9.81 -23.45 15.11
N LEU A 81 -9.35 -22.83 16.21
CA LEU A 81 -8.14 -22.01 16.22
C LEU A 81 -6.91 -22.84 15.86
N TYR A 82 -6.77 -24.01 16.48
CA TYR A 82 -5.63 -24.91 16.26
C TYR A 82 -6.06 -26.37 16.45
N GLU A 83 -5.79 -27.22 15.45
CA GLU A 83 -6.08 -28.67 15.49
C GLU A 83 -7.53 -29.01 15.89
N GLY A 84 -8.50 -28.23 15.40
CA GLY A 84 -9.92 -28.41 15.67
C GLY A 84 -10.37 -27.96 17.07
N LEU A 85 -9.49 -27.31 17.84
CA LEU A 85 -9.80 -26.80 19.17
C LEU A 85 -10.17 -25.32 19.12
N ASP A 86 -11.23 -24.96 19.84
CA ASP A 86 -11.75 -23.61 19.92
C ASP A 86 -11.09 -22.81 21.05
N LEU A 87 -10.98 -21.49 20.88
CA LEU A 87 -10.62 -20.58 21.95
C LEU A 87 -11.84 -19.75 22.36
N TYR A 88 -12.18 -19.84 23.64
CA TYR A 88 -13.17 -19.00 24.29
C TYR A 88 -12.50 -18.34 25.50
N ALA A 89 -12.40 -17.01 25.49
CA ALA A 89 -11.76 -16.25 26.57
C ALA A 89 -12.50 -14.93 26.84
N PRO A 90 -13.13 -14.76 28.01
CA PRO A 90 -13.63 -13.46 28.44
C PRO A 90 -12.45 -12.54 28.79
N VAL A 91 -12.44 -11.32 28.26
CA VAL A 91 -11.41 -10.31 28.49
C VAL A 91 -12.04 -9.07 29.10
N THR A 92 -11.55 -8.66 30.27
CA THR A 92 -11.98 -7.43 30.92
C THR A 92 -11.00 -6.29 30.66
N ARG A 93 -11.49 -5.05 30.75
CA ARG A 93 -10.65 -3.84 30.66
C ARG A 93 -9.60 -3.83 31.79
N ALA A 94 -9.95 -4.36 32.96
CA ALA A 94 -9.01 -4.48 34.09
C ALA A 94 -7.83 -5.40 33.74
N LEU A 95 -8.10 -6.58 33.16
CA LEU A 95 -7.07 -7.49 32.68
C LEU A 95 -6.20 -6.83 31.60
N PHE A 96 -6.82 -6.22 30.60
CA PHE A 96 -6.09 -5.50 29.54
C PHE A 96 -5.18 -4.40 30.10
N ASN A 97 -5.66 -3.65 31.10
CA ASN A 97 -4.88 -2.60 31.73
C ASN A 97 -3.68 -3.16 32.51
N GLU A 98 -3.85 -4.28 33.19
CA GLU A 98 -2.77 -4.92 33.95
C GLU A 98 -1.68 -5.47 33.02
N LEU A 99 -2.07 -6.14 31.93
CA LEU A 99 -1.14 -6.70 30.93
C LEU A 99 -0.26 -5.64 30.24
N ASN A 100 -0.73 -4.39 30.21
CA ASN A 100 -0.10 -3.26 29.51
C ASN A 100 0.37 -2.16 30.47
N LYS A 101 0.35 -2.40 31.77
CA LYS A 101 0.64 -1.38 32.79
C LYS A 101 2.01 -0.74 32.60
N ASP A 102 3.03 -1.55 32.36
CA ASP A 102 4.40 -1.11 32.10
C ASP A 102 4.51 -0.27 30.81
N LEU A 103 3.81 -0.66 29.75
CA LEU A 103 3.79 0.10 28.49
C LEU A 103 3.10 1.45 28.65
N PHE A 104 1.99 1.51 29.40
CA PHE A 104 1.32 2.77 29.72
C PHE A 104 2.20 3.70 30.57
N MET A 105 2.92 3.16 31.55
CA MET A 105 3.86 3.94 32.35
C MET A 105 5.03 4.44 31.49
N LYS A 106 5.55 3.63 30.57
CA LYS A 106 6.59 4.05 29.61
C LYS A 106 6.16 5.24 28.74
N CYS A 107 4.87 5.30 28.35
CA CYS A 107 4.32 6.50 27.70
C CYS A 107 4.39 7.72 28.62
N MET A 108 4.05 7.57 29.90
CA MET A 108 4.07 8.65 30.88
C MET A 108 5.50 9.15 31.14
N ASP A 109 6.47 8.25 31.28
CA ASP A 109 7.89 8.58 31.42
C ASP A 109 8.41 9.40 30.23
N THR A 110 7.88 9.13 29.03
CA THR A 110 8.25 9.87 27.81
C THR A 110 7.73 11.31 27.85
N VAL A 111 6.50 11.52 28.32
CA VAL A 111 5.93 12.86 28.50
C VAL A 111 6.69 13.64 29.57
N GLU A 112 7.02 13.00 30.69
CA GLU A 112 7.79 13.64 31.78
C GLU A 112 9.20 14.04 31.32
N LYS A 113 9.90 13.17 30.58
CA LYS A 113 11.19 13.51 29.96
C LYS A 113 11.08 14.70 29.02
N CYS A 114 10.03 14.75 28.20
CA CYS A 114 9.80 15.88 27.29
C CYS A 114 9.61 17.20 28.05
N LEU A 115 8.82 17.21 29.12
CA LEU A 115 8.62 18.39 29.98
C LEU A 115 9.93 18.84 30.66
N LEU A 116 10.70 17.88 31.17
CA LEU A 116 11.99 18.15 31.81
C LEU A 116 13.00 18.76 30.84
N GLU A 117 13.13 18.19 29.64
CA GLU A 117 14.01 18.72 28.59
C GLU A 117 13.55 20.09 28.11
N ALA A 118 12.23 20.29 28.02
CA ALA A 118 11.65 21.57 27.67
C ALA A 118 11.78 22.65 28.73
N ARG A 119 12.09 22.27 29.98
CA ARG A 119 12.06 23.15 31.16
C ARG A 119 10.71 23.85 31.29
N ILE A 120 9.64 23.09 31.04
CA ILE A 120 8.26 23.56 31.10
C ILE A 120 7.55 22.81 32.23
N ASP A 121 7.01 23.56 33.18
CA ASP A 121 6.16 23.01 34.21
C ASP A 121 4.83 22.56 33.63
N LYS A 122 4.23 21.51 34.20
CA LYS A 122 2.93 20.96 33.77
C LYS A 122 1.83 22.02 33.65
N ILE A 123 1.87 23.05 34.50
CA ILE A 123 0.90 24.17 34.53
C ILE A 123 1.04 25.12 33.33
N GLN A 124 2.22 25.18 32.70
CA GLN A 124 2.49 26.06 31.56
C GLN A 124 2.02 25.45 30.22
N VAL A 125 1.65 24.17 30.22
CA VAL A 125 1.04 23.55 29.05
C VAL A 125 -0.41 24.03 28.97
N HIS A 126 -0.82 24.62 27.86
CA HIS A 126 -2.16 25.22 27.67
C HIS A 126 -3.21 24.22 27.17
N GLU A 127 -2.84 23.36 26.21
CA GLU A 127 -3.71 22.35 25.59
C GLU A 127 -3.01 20.99 25.57
N ILE A 128 -3.77 19.88 25.57
CA ILE A 128 -3.24 18.52 25.39
C ILE A 128 -4.02 17.88 24.24
N ILE A 129 -3.35 17.71 23.11
CA ILE A 129 -3.95 17.16 21.89
C ILE A 129 -3.61 15.68 21.79
N LEU A 130 -4.61 14.83 21.58
CA LEU A 130 -4.44 13.40 21.41
C LEU A 130 -4.50 13.04 19.92
N VAL A 131 -3.47 12.36 19.42
CA VAL A 131 -3.37 11.91 18.02
C VAL A 131 -3.02 10.42 17.96
N GLY A 132 -3.64 9.70 17.03
CA GLY A 132 -3.49 8.25 16.83
C GLY A 132 -4.53 7.43 17.58
N GLY A 133 -5.05 6.37 16.94
CA GLY A 133 -6.15 5.56 17.45
C GLY A 133 -5.92 4.91 18.82
N SER A 134 -4.67 4.66 19.22
CA SER A 134 -4.35 4.09 20.54
C SER A 134 -4.59 5.08 21.70
N THR A 135 -4.73 6.38 21.42
CA THR A 135 -5.10 7.38 22.45
C THR A 135 -6.55 7.25 22.90
N ARG A 136 -7.37 6.46 22.21
CA ARG A 136 -8.75 6.15 22.61
C ARG A 136 -8.83 5.24 23.84
N ILE A 137 -7.72 4.62 24.25
CA ILE A 137 -7.65 3.75 25.43
C ILE A 137 -7.94 4.60 26.69
N PRO A 138 -9.00 4.30 27.47
CA PRO A 138 -9.38 5.10 28.64
C PRO A 138 -8.27 5.21 29.69
N LYS A 139 -7.47 4.15 29.88
CA LYS A 139 -6.36 4.16 30.85
C LYS A 139 -5.26 5.16 30.47
N VAL A 140 -4.95 5.30 29.18
CA VAL A 140 -3.97 6.29 28.69
C VAL A 140 -4.48 7.71 28.94
N GLN A 141 -5.75 7.98 28.62
CA GLN A 141 -6.37 9.29 28.89
C GLN A 141 -6.42 9.60 30.38
N GLN A 142 -6.76 8.63 31.22
CA GLN A 142 -6.77 8.80 32.67
C GLN A 142 -5.38 9.16 33.19
N LEU A 143 -4.34 8.41 32.80
CA LEU A 143 -2.97 8.67 33.24
C LEU A 143 -2.46 10.05 32.79
N LEU A 144 -2.82 10.50 31.59
CA LEU A 144 -2.52 11.85 31.13
C LEU A 144 -3.25 12.91 31.94
N LYS A 145 -4.54 12.74 32.22
CA LYS A 145 -5.29 13.65 33.10
C LYS A 145 -4.63 13.73 34.48
N ASP A 146 -4.38 12.58 35.10
CA ASP A 146 -3.74 12.49 36.42
C ASP A 146 -2.36 13.18 36.42
N MET A 147 -1.57 13.01 35.36
CA MET A 147 -0.25 13.63 35.23
C MET A 147 -0.32 15.15 35.20
N PHE A 148 -1.33 15.72 34.52
CA PHE A 148 -1.53 17.16 34.36
C PHE A 148 -2.51 17.76 35.37
N SER A 149 -3.00 16.98 36.33
CA SER A 149 -3.73 17.49 37.49
C SER A 149 -2.77 18.13 38.48
N VAL A 150 -2.77 19.47 38.54
CA VAL A 150 -1.89 20.25 39.42
C VAL A 150 -2.76 21.11 40.35
N ASN A 151 -2.51 21.07 41.65
CA ASN A 151 -3.24 21.85 42.68
C ASN A 151 -4.76 21.68 42.65
N GLY A 152 -5.25 20.47 42.35
CA GLY A 152 -6.68 20.16 42.24
C GLY A 152 -7.34 20.56 40.92
N ASN A 153 -6.64 21.30 40.06
CA ASN A 153 -7.11 21.62 38.72
C ASN A 153 -6.69 20.51 37.75
N THR A 154 -7.67 19.70 37.33
CA THR A 154 -7.46 18.68 36.29
C THR A 154 -7.61 19.31 34.94
N LYS A 155 -6.59 19.19 34.11
CA LYS A 155 -6.63 19.70 32.75
C LYS A 155 -7.42 18.76 31.84
N GLU A 156 -8.38 19.31 31.13
CA GLU A 156 -9.16 18.54 30.15
C GLU A 156 -8.33 18.25 28.89
N LEU A 157 -8.53 17.06 28.34
CA LEU A 157 -7.87 16.64 27.10
C LEU A 157 -8.68 17.19 25.92
N CYS A 158 -8.00 17.73 24.91
CA CYS A 158 -8.66 18.25 23.72
C CYS A 158 -9.30 17.11 22.93
N LYS A 159 -10.62 17.17 22.77
CA LYS A 159 -11.44 16.18 22.03
C LYS A 159 -12.00 16.72 20.71
N GLY A 160 -11.71 17.98 20.38
CA GLY A 160 -12.20 18.63 19.15
C GLY A 160 -11.50 18.18 17.87
N ILE A 161 -10.44 17.39 17.98
CA ILE A 161 -9.59 16.96 16.85
C ILE A 161 -9.78 15.46 16.64
N ASN A 162 -10.00 15.05 15.39
CA ASN A 162 -10.07 13.63 15.03
C ASN A 162 -8.66 13.00 15.12
N PRO A 163 -8.41 12.04 16.03
CA PRO A 163 -7.08 11.48 16.23
C PRO A 163 -6.56 10.67 15.04
N ASP A 164 -7.45 10.19 14.16
CA ASP A 164 -7.07 9.33 13.03
C ASP A 164 -6.75 10.15 11.76
N GLU A 165 -7.27 11.37 11.65
CA GLU A 165 -7.15 12.22 10.45
C GLU A 165 -6.24 13.44 10.65
N ALA A 166 -5.98 13.85 11.89
CA ALA A 166 -5.23 15.07 12.22
C ALA A 166 -3.87 15.15 11.51
N VAL A 167 -3.15 14.03 11.41
CA VAL A 167 -1.83 13.97 10.75
C VAL A 167 -1.97 14.20 9.24
N ALA A 168 -2.93 13.53 8.59
CA ALA A 168 -3.19 13.70 7.17
C ALA A 168 -3.68 15.11 6.84
N TYR A 169 -4.50 15.70 7.72
CA TYR A 169 -4.94 17.08 7.62
C TYR A 169 -3.76 18.06 7.68
N GLY A 170 -2.88 17.92 8.67
CA GLY A 170 -1.67 18.75 8.78
C GLY A 170 -0.73 18.63 7.58
N ALA A 171 -0.56 17.41 7.05
CA ALA A 171 0.23 17.18 5.83
C ALA A 171 -0.39 17.85 4.60
N ALA A 172 -1.72 17.84 4.47
CA ALA A 172 -2.42 18.53 3.39
C ALA A 172 -2.27 20.05 3.49
N VAL A 173 -2.33 20.62 4.70
CA VAL A 173 -2.05 22.04 4.95
C VAL A 173 -0.61 22.39 4.54
N GLN A 174 0.37 21.56 4.91
CA GLN A 174 1.76 21.79 4.51
C GLN A 174 1.96 21.68 2.99
N ALA A 175 1.27 20.75 2.33
CA ALA A 175 1.29 20.64 0.87
C ALA A 175 0.71 21.89 0.20
N ALA A 176 -0.37 22.46 0.74
CA ALA A 176 -0.97 23.70 0.26
C ALA A 176 -0.03 24.92 0.42
N ILE A 177 0.69 25.01 1.55
CA ILE A 177 1.72 26.04 1.76
C ILE A 177 2.82 25.93 0.70
N LEU A 178 3.29 24.71 0.42
CA LEU A 178 4.36 24.46 -0.55
C LEU A 178 3.91 24.64 -2.01
N SER A 179 2.65 24.35 -2.35
CA SER A 179 2.11 24.59 -3.69
C SER A 179 1.75 26.05 -3.94
N GLY A 180 1.62 26.87 -2.89
CA GLY A 180 1.07 28.22 -2.98
C GLY A 180 -0.42 28.24 -3.34
N GLU A 181 -1.10 27.11 -3.21
CA GLU A 181 -2.55 26.99 -3.46
C GLU A 181 -3.27 26.92 -2.10
N GLY A 182 -3.94 28.00 -1.71
CA GLY A 182 -4.66 28.01 -0.44
C GLY A 182 -5.31 29.35 -0.10
N ASP A 183 -5.98 29.39 1.05
CA ASP A 183 -6.46 30.64 1.64
C ASP A 183 -5.26 31.44 2.17
N LYS A 184 -5.32 32.77 2.14
CA LYS A 184 -4.22 33.66 2.60
C LYS A 184 -3.79 33.37 4.04
N LYS A 185 -4.72 32.87 4.86
CA LYS A 185 -4.44 32.45 6.24
C LYS A 185 -3.43 31.31 6.36
N VAL A 186 -3.33 30.49 5.32
CA VAL A 186 -2.41 29.34 5.25
C VAL A 186 -1.02 29.80 4.80
N GLU A 187 -0.94 30.79 3.92
CA GLU A 187 0.33 31.39 3.48
C GLU A 187 1.10 32.08 4.63
N GLU A 188 0.38 32.61 5.61
CA GLU A 188 0.95 33.26 6.80
C GLU A 188 1.43 32.27 7.87
N LEU A 189 1.40 30.96 7.63
CA LEU A 189 1.81 29.96 8.59
C LEU A 189 3.29 29.61 8.45
N LEU A 190 4.08 29.88 9.49
CA LEU A 190 5.50 29.52 9.55
C LEU A 190 5.71 28.29 10.44
N LEU A 191 6.30 27.24 9.87
CA LEU A 191 6.69 26.03 10.58
C LEU A 191 8.19 26.05 10.90
N LEU A 192 8.53 25.84 12.17
CA LEU A 192 9.91 25.59 12.61
C LEU A 192 9.95 24.26 13.35
N ASP A 193 10.64 23.28 12.77
CA ASP A 193 10.82 21.94 13.36
C ASP A 193 12.20 21.81 14.01
N VAL A 194 12.48 20.68 14.66
CA VAL A 194 13.74 20.40 15.36
C VAL A 194 14.31 19.03 15.02
N MET A 195 15.64 18.88 15.17
CA MET A 195 16.30 17.58 15.06
C MET A 195 15.90 16.64 16.22
N PRO A 196 15.43 15.41 15.98
CA PRO A 196 15.05 14.50 17.05
C PRO A 196 16.23 13.91 17.83
N LEU A 197 17.40 13.79 17.19
CA LEU A 197 18.62 13.22 17.76
C LEU A 197 19.84 14.09 17.44
N SER A 198 20.85 14.02 18.29
CA SER A 198 22.11 14.75 18.10
C SER A 198 22.90 14.17 16.94
N LEU A 199 23.42 15.05 16.08
CA LEU A 199 24.34 14.72 15.01
C LEU A 199 25.76 15.06 15.41
N GLY A 200 26.67 14.15 15.09
CA GLY A 200 28.09 14.33 15.38
C GLY A 200 28.96 13.45 14.49
N PHE A 201 30.25 13.53 14.74
CA PHE A 201 31.24 12.71 14.06
C PHE A 201 32.21 12.04 15.05
N GLU A 202 32.92 11.03 14.60
CA GLU A 202 33.93 10.34 15.40
C GLU A 202 35.17 11.22 15.64
N GLY A 203 35.42 11.55 16.91
CA GLY A 203 36.65 12.17 17.36
C GLY A 203 37.73 11.15 17.73
N ALA A 204 38.79 11.63 18.39
CA ALA A 204 39.86 10.77 18.91
C ALA A 204 39.28 9.69 19.87
N GLY A 205 39.78 8.46 19.75
CA GLY A 205 39.44 7.37 20.67
C GLY A 205 38.03 6.79 20.51
N GLY A 206 37.31 7.07 19.40
CA GLY A 206 35.96 6.54 19.17
C GLY A 206 34.87 7.24 20.00
N VAL A 207 35.15 8.47 20.44
CA VAL A 207 34.20 9.32 21.17
C VAL A 207 33.41 10.15 20.18
N MET A 208 32.10 10.26 20.41
CA MET A 208 31.22 11.09 19.59
C MET A 208 31.46 12.57 19.89
N SER A 209 31.81 13.33 18.88
CA SER A 209 31.87 14.79 18.91
C SER A 209 30.58 15.35 18.34
N VAL A 210 29.65 15.73 19.23
CA VAL A 210 28.36 16.34 18.85
C VAL A 210 28.58 17.72 18.25
N LEU A 211 27.97 17.99 17.10
CA LEU A 211 28.01 19.28 16.43
C LEU A 211 26.64 19.97 16.40
N ILE A 212 25.57 19.19 16.15
CA ILE A 212 24.18 19.65 16.22
C ILE A 212 23.51 18.82 17.31
N PRO A 213 23.24 19.42 18.49
CA PRO A 213 22.50 18.73 19.54
C PRO A 213 21.07 18.40 19.10
N LYS A 214 20.45 17.38 19.71
CA LYS A 214 19.00 17.15 19.59
C LYS A 214 18.21 18.38 19.99
N ASN A 215 17.00 18.49 19.47
CA ASN A 215 16.08 19.62 19.58
C ASN A 215 16.64 20.95 19.03
N THR A 216 17.69 20.92 18.21
CA THR A 216 18.12 22.11 17.46
C THR A 216 17.14 22.38 16.32
N MET A 217 16.68 23.63 16.20
CA MET A 217 15.77 24.05 15.13
C MET A 217 16.37 23.81 13.74
N ILE A 218 15.55 23.35 12.79
CA ILE A 218 15.92 23.17 11.39
C ILE A 218 15.16 24.18 10.50
N PRO A 219 15.74 24.64 9.38
CA PRO A 219 17.09 24.33 8.88
C PRO A 219 18.20 24.96 9.74
N THR A 220 19.35 24.29 9.85
CA THR A 220 20.50 24.79 10.62
C THR A 220 21.83 24.39 10.01
N LYS A 221 22.82 25.26 10.16
CA LYS A 221 24.20 25.04 9.73
C LYS A 221 25.14 25.23 10.91
N LYS A 222 25.95 24.21 11.19
CA LYS A 222 27.00 24.25 12.22
C LYS A 222 28.32 23.78 11.64
N GLU A 223 29.41 24.39 12.09
CA GLU A 223 30.75 24.04 11.64
C GLU A 223 31.71 23.88 12.81
N ARG A 224 32.71 23.02 12.63
CA ARG A 224 33.77 22.79 13.61
C ARG A 224 35.09 22.54 12.92
N ILE A 225 36.08 23.35 13.29
CA ILE A 225 37.46 23.17 12.85
C ILE A 225 38.08 22.01 13.62
N CYS A 226 38.60 21.04 12.87
CA CYS A 226 39.29 19.86 13.33
C CYS A 226 40.71 19.84 12.77
N SER A 227 41.57 18.99 13.34
CA SER A 227 42.91 18.75 12.83
C SER A 227 43.26 17.26 12.79
N THR A 228 44.41 16.92 12.22
CA THR A 228 44.92 15.55 12.11
C THR A 228 45.30 14.98 13.47
N PHE A 229 45.20 13.65 13.62
CA PHE A 229 45.55 12.95 14.85
C PHE A 229 47.02 12.50 14.89
N TYR A 230 47.66 12.40 13.72
CA TYR A 230 49.04 11.91 13.53
C TYR A 230 49.83 12.85 12.62
N ASP A 231 51.16 12.87 12.80
CA ASP A 231 52.08 13.62 11.93
C ASP A 231 52.05 13.06 10.50
N ASN A 232 52.09 13.94 9.51
CA ASN A 232 52.10 13.57 8.08
C ASN A 232 50.90 12.73 7.63
N GLN A 233 49.76 12.83 8.32
CA GLN A 233 48.51 12.16 7.95
C GLN A 233 48.00 12.69 6.59
N LYS A 234 47.92 11.83 5.56
CA LYS A 234 47.51 12.20 4.18
C LYS A 234 46.00 12.17 3.90
N SER A 235 45.21 11.71 4.87
CA SER A 235 43.77 11.54 4.71
C SER A 235 43.03 11.74 6.01
N PHE A 236 41.90 12.43 5.97
CA PHE A 236 41.02 12.66 7.12
C PHE A 236 39.70 11.91 6.91
N ASN A 237 39.43 10.95 7.80
CA ASN A 237 38.23 10.12 7.75
C ASN A 237 37.15 10.74 8.61
N VAL A 238 36.09 11.23 8.00
CA VAL A 238 34.89 11.71 8.72
C VAL A 238 33.90 10.57 8.77
N LYS A 239 33.59 10.09 9.97
CA LYS A 239 32.48 9.15 10.21
C LYS A 239 31.39 9.88 10.96
N VAL A 240 30.19 9.90 10.41
CA VAL A 240 29.04 10.65 10.92
C VAL A 240 28.09 9.70 11.65
N PHE A 241 27.59 10.14 12.79
CA PHE A 241 26.71 9.38 13.67
C PHE A 241 25.54 10.23 14.16
N GLU A 242 24.44 9.54 14.45
CA GLU A 242 23.25 10.08 15.09
C GLU A 242 23.01 9.35 16.41
N GLY A 243 22.81 10.10 17.50
CA GLY A 243 22.51 9.55 18.82
C GLY A 243 23.12 10.32 19.99
N GLU A 244 22.77 9.89 21.20
CA GLU A 244 23.09 10.60 22.45
C GLU A 244 24.20 9.92 23.28
N ARG A 245 24.73 8.77 22.83
CA ARG A 245 25.74 8.02 23.60
C ARG A 245 27.14 8.59 23.37
N VAL A 246 28.01 8.45 24.38
CA VAL A 246 29.37 9.01 24.36
C VAL A 246 30.28 8.30 23.34
N LYS A 247 30.12 6.98 23.15
CA LYS A 247 30.96 6.19 22.24
C LYS A 247 30.24 6.01 20.91
N THR A 248 30.95 6.22 19.80
CA THR A 248 30.40 6.14 18.44
C THR A 248 29.83 4.77 18.10
N LYS A 249 30.43 3.69 18.63
CA LYS A 249 29.99 2.30 18.45
C LYS A 249 28.56 2.03 18.96
N ASP A 250 28.06 2.84 19.89
CA ASP A 250 26.75 2.65 20.51
C ASP A 250 25.69 3.58 19.89
N ASN A 251 26.08 4.43 18.92
CA ASN A 251 25.20 5.33 18.18
C ASN A 251 24.95 4.81 16.75
N PHE A 252 23.98 5.41 16.07
CA PHE A 252 23.62 5.03 14.72
C PHE A 252 24.64 5.60 13.72
N PHE A 253 25.27 4.73 12.93
CA PHE A 253 26.22 5.14 11.90
C PHE A 253 25.47 5.59 10.64
N LEU A 254 25.68 6.84 10.25
CA LEU A 254 25.01 7.45 9.10
C LEU A 254 25.82 7.30 7.81
N GLY A 255 27.15 7.49 7.89
CA GLY A 255 28.00 7.49 6.71
C GLY A 255 29.45 7.81 7.01
N LYS A 256 30.32 7.55 6.04
CA LYS A 256 31.74 7.91 6.13
C LYS A 256 32.24 8.45 4.80
N PHE A 257 33.16 9.39 4.86
CA PHE A 257 33.88 9.88 3.69
C PHE A 257 35.31 10.26 4.07
N VAL A 258 36.17 10.31 3.06
CA VAL A 258 37.61 10.51 3.24
C VAL A 258 38.06 11.72 2.45
N LEU A 259 38.44 12.78 3.15
CA LEU A 259 39.16 13.92 2.59
C LEU A 259 40.61 13.50 2.34
N LYS A 260 41.10 13.68 1.11
CA LYS A 260 42.47 13.36 0.67
C LYS A 260 43.00 14.55 -0.12
N GLY A 261 44.33 14.72 -0.17
CA GLY A 261 44.98 15.70 -1.04
C GLY A 261 45.48 16.96 -0.34
N PHE A 262 45.38 17.06 0.99
CA PHE A 262 45.99 18.14 1.76
C PHE A 262 47.46 17.83 2.08
N ASP A 263 48.26 18.88 2.29
CA ASP A 263 49.70 18.76 2.52
C ASP A 263 50.02 17.98 3.80
N PRO A 264 51.02 17.05 3.78
CA PRO A 264 51.47 16.37 4.98
C PRO A 264 52.15 17.36 5.95
N LEU A 265 51.42 17.76 6.99
CA LEU A 265 51.91 18.65 8.04
C LEU A 265 51.97 17.91 9.40
N PRO A 266 52.69 18.45 10.40
CA PRO A 266 52.65 17.95 11.77
C PRO A 266 51.22 17.91 12.32
N LYS A 267 50.97 16.98 13.24
CA LYS A 267 49.70 16.85 13.96
C LYS A 267 49.25 18.20 14.53
N GLY A 268 47.97 18.53 14.37
CA GLY A 268 47.40 19.76 14.92
C GLY A 268 47.54 21.00 14.03
N VAL A 269 48.33 20.94 12.95
CA VAL A 269 48.54 22.07 12.03
C VAL A 269 47.45 22.16 10.93
N PRO A 270 47.04 21.06 10.24
CA PRO A 270 45.96 21.13 9.26
C PRO A 270 44.65 21.64 9.88
N GLN A 271 43.96 22.57 9.21
CA GLN A 271 42.69 23.13 9.66
C GLN A 271 41.56 22.64 8.77
N ILE A 272 40.93 21.53 9.16
CA ILE A 272 39.84 20.91 8.41
C ILE A 272 38.51 21.41 9.00
N ASN A 273 37.77 22.21 8.24
CA ASN A 273 36.45 22.66 8.60
C ASN A 273 35.41 21.59 8.28
N VAL A 274 34.76 21.02 9.31
CA VAL A 274 33.67 20.08 9.13
C VAL A 274 32.36 20.81 9.35
N ILE A 275 31.54 20.90 8.30
CA ILE A 275 30.28 21.63 8.24
C ILE A 275 29.15 20.61 8.15
N PHE A 276 28.16 20.73 9.02
CA PHE A 276 26.90 20.00 8.95
C PHE A 276 25.81 21.00 8.59
N ASP A 277 25.18 20.77 7.45
CA ASP A 277 24.03 21.52 6.96
C ASP A 277 22.81 20.62 7.01
N VAL A 278 21.76 21.05 7.72
CA VAL A 278 20.51 20.31 7.87
C VAL A 278 19.41 21.12 7.24
N ASP A 279 18.76 20.55 6.23
CA ASP A 279 17.65 21.20 5.53
C ASP A 279 16.32 21.10 6.30
N ALA A 280 15.25 21.64 5.71
CA ALA A 280 13.92 21.63 6.30
C ALA A 280 13.29 20.23 6.39
N ASP A 281 13.77 19.25 5.61
CA ASP A 281 13.31 17.85 5.61
C ASP A 281 14.11 16.99 6.62
N GLY A 282 15.12 17.57 7.28
CA GLY A 282 16.04 16.86 8.17
C GLY A 282 17.10 16.05 7.44
N ILE A 283 17.35 16.31 6.15
CA ILE A 283 18.45 15.71 5.38
C ILE A 283 19.74 16.42 5.75
N VAL A 284 20.79 15.65 6.01
CA VAL A 284 22.08 16.15 6.49
C VAL A 284 23.11 16.13 5.37
N GLU A 285 23.59 17.30 4.95
CA GLU A 285 24.79 17.43 4.11
C GLU A 285 26.00 17.70 5.00
N VAL A 286 27.00 16.82 4.91
CA VAL A 286 28.25 16.96 5.67
C VAL A 286 29.39 17.27 4.71
N THR A 287 30.01 18.43 4.89
CA THR A 287 31.14 18.91 4.09
C THR A 287 32.39 18.96 4.96
N ALA A 288 33.51 18.48 4.44
CA ALA A 288 34.83 18.68 5.03
C ALA A 288 35.71 19.44 4.04
N GLU A 289 36.21 20.59 4.46
CA GLU A 289 37.05 21.50 3.68
C GLU A 289 38.38 21.72 4.39
N ASP A 290 39.50 21.59 3.68
CA ASP A 290 40.79 22.04 4.21
C ASP A 290 41.00 23.53 3.93
N LYS A 291 41.13 24.34 4.98
CA LYS A 291 41.25 25.80 4.87
C LYS A 291 42.52 26.26 4.14
N ALA A 292 43.58 25.45 4.11
CA ALA A 292 44.83 25.82 3.45
C ALA A 292 44.79 25.57 1.94
N THR A 293 44.28 24.41 1.51
CA THR A 293 44.26 24.01 0.10
C THR A 293 42.96 24.35 -0.62
N GLY A 294 41.88 24.65 0.10
CA GLY A 294 40.53 24.82 -0.46
C GLY A 294 39.91 23.53 -0.98
N ILE A 295 40.52 22.37 -0.71
CA ILE A 295 39.99 21.08 -1.12
C ILE A 295 38.79 20.75 -0.23
N GLU A 296 37.62 20.67 -0.83
CA GLU A 296 36.40 20.21 -0.17
C GLU A 296 35.98 18.81 -0.62
N LYS A 297 35.37 18.09 0.29
CA LYS A 297 34.54 16.93 -0.03
C LYS A 297 33.27 16.98 0.78
N LYS A 298 32.16 16.70 0.11
CA LYS A 298 30.86 16.57 0.76
C LYS A 298 30.27 15.19 0.57
N ILE A 299 29.47 14.79 1.55
CA ILE A 299 28.58 13.66 1.50
C ILE A 299 27.19 14.15 1.86
N THR A 300 26.21 13.87 1.02
CA THR A 300 24.80 14.08 1.37
C THR A 300 24.32 12.79 2.02
N ILE A 301 24.09 12.84 3.33
CA ILE A 301 23.57 11.72 4.10
C ILE A 301 22.05 11.78 4.00
N ASN A 302 21.54 11.13 2.97
CA ASN A 302 20.11 10.86 2.89
C ASN A 302 19.81 9.69 3.83
N ASN A 303 18.70 9.77 4.56
CA ASN A 303 18.12 8.67 5.38
C ASN A 303 17.76 7.40 4.54
N LYS A 304 18.18 7.36 3.28
CA LYS A 304 18.04 6.27 2.31
C LYS A 304 19.27 5.36 2.23
N HIS A 305 20.43 5.74 2.80
CA HIS A 305 21.60 4.87 2.81
C HIS A 305 21.36 3.62 3.67
N GLY A 306 21.01 2.52 3.00
CA GLY A 306 20.77 1.21 3.61
C GLY A 306 19.42 0.57 3.28
N ARG A 307 18.45 1.31 2.70
CA ARG A 307 17.15 0.73 2.34
C ARG A 307 17.07 0.31 0.87
N LEU A 308 17.38 1.22 -0.06
CA LEU A 308 17.34 0.92 -1.50
C LEU A 308 18.38 1.77 -2.24
N ASN A 309 19.18 1.14 -3.10
CA ASN A 309 20.05 1.87 -4.03
C ASN A 309 19.20 2.47 -5.19
N PRO A 310 19.71 3.47 -5.94
CA PRO A 310 18.98 4.06 -7.06
C PRO A 310 18.52 3.03 -8.12
N GLU A 311 19.27 1.95 -8.32
CA GLU A 311 18.91 0.85 -9.21
C GLU A 311 17.69 0.07 -8.73
N GLU A 312 17.59 -0.19 -7.42
CA GLU A 312 16.45 -0.84 -6.77
C GLU A 312 15.22 0.05 -6.78
N ILE A 313 15.37 1.36 -6.59
CA ILE A 313 14.28 2.33 -6.78
C ILE A 313 13.77 2.25 -8.22
N ARG A 314 14.67 2.26 -9.22
CA ARG A 314 14.29 2.13 -10.64
C ARG A 314 13.60 0.78 -10.94
N ARG A 315 14.06 -0.32 -10.32
CA ARG A 315 13.41 -1.63 -10.40
C ARG A 315 12.01 -1.59 -9.82
N MET A 316 11.82 -1.06 -8.61
CA MET A 316 10.52 -0.96 -7.96
C MET A 316 9.54 -0.07 -8.73
N VAL A 317 10.00 1.04 -9.32
CA VAL A 317 9.17 1.89 -10.18
C VAL A 317 8.75 1.15 -11.46
N ARG A 318 9.63 0.34 -12.05
CA ARG A 318 9.30 -0.51 -13.21
C ARG A 318 8.28 -1.59 -12.83
N ASP A 319 8.49 -2.28 -11.71
CA ASP A 319 7.60 -3.31 -11.21
C ASP A 319 6.21 -2.73 -10.88
N SER A 320 6.16 -1.54 -10.27
CA SER A 320 4.90 -0.81 -10.02
C SER A 320 4.13 -0.50 -11.31
N LYS A 321 4.80 -0.11 -12.40
CA LYS A 321 4.14 0.10 -13.70
C LYS A 321 3.60 -1.21 -14.29
N LYS A 322 4.33 -2.32 -14.12
CA LYS A 322 3.86 -3.65 -14.53
C LYS A 322 2.61 -4.05 -13.74
N TYR A 323 2.64 -3.96 -12.42
CA TYR A 323 1.48 -4.28 -11.57
C TYR A 323 0.27 -3.39 -11.86
N LYS A 324 0.48 -2.09 -12.13
CA LYS A 324 -0.60 -1.19 -12.58
C LYS A 324 -1.26 -1.68 -13.89
N ALA A 325 -0.49 -2.19 -14.84
CA ALA A 325 -1.03 -2.72 -16.09
C ALA A 325 -1.83 -4.03 -15.87
N GLU A 326 -1.34 -4.91 -14.99
CA GLU A 326 -2.04 -6.14 -14.58
C GLU A 326 -3.35 -5.82 -13.85
N ASP A 327 -3.33 -4.84 -12.92
CA ASP A 327 -4.51 -4.38 -12.18
C ASP A 327 -5.57 -3.76 -13.11
N GLU A 328 -5.16 -2.95 -14.09
CA GLU A 328 -6.07 -2.37 -15.08
C GLU A 328 -6.67 -3.45 -16.00
N LEU A 329 -5.90 -4.48 -16.37
CA LEU A 329 -6.41 -5.62 -17.14
C LEU A 329 -7.42 -6.43 -16.30
N ALA A 330 -7.12 -6.68 -15.02
CA ALA A 330 -8.03 -7.34 -14.09
C ALA A 330 -9.34 -6.53 -13.92
N LYS A 331 -9.24 -5.20 -13.76
CA LYS A 331 -10.38 -4.29 -13.68
C LYS A 331 -11.23 -4.32 -14.95
N LYS A 332 -10.61 -4.32 -16.14
CA LYS A 332 -11.31 -4.47 -17.42
C LYS A 332 -12.02 -5.82 -17.53
N LYS A 333 -11.37 -6.91 -17.12
CA LYS A 333 -11.95 -8.26 -17.09
C LYS A 333 -13.17 -8.34 -16.17
N VAL A 334 -13.09 -7.78 -14.95
CA VAL A 334 -14.22 -7.72 -14.01
C VAL A 334 -15.35 -6.87 -14.56
N LYS A 335 -15.07 -5.70 -15.15
CA LYS A 335 -16.10 -4.87 -15.80
C LYS A 335 -16.80 -5.60 -16.94
N ALA A 336 -16.06 -6.29 -17.81
CA ALA A 336 -16.63 -7.08 -18.92
C ALA A 336 -17.47 -8.26 -18.40
N LYS A 337 -17.01 -8.96 -17.36
CA LYS A 337 -17.77 -10.01 -16.69
C LYS A 337 -19.07 -9.47 -16.11
N ASN A 338 -19.03 -8.38 -15.35
CA ASN A 338 -20.21 -7.77 -14.74
C ASN A 338 -21.20 -7.27 -15.80
N ALA A 339 -20.71 -6.69 -16.91
CA ALA A 339 -21.57 -6.28 -18.02
C ALA A 339 -22.29 -7.47 -18.67
N LEU A 340 -21.60 -8.61 -18.86
CA LEU A 340 -22.20 -9.84 -19.36
C LEU A 340 -23.20 -10.46 -18.36
N GLU A 341 -22.86 -10.50 -17.07
CA GLU A 341 -23.77 -10.97 -16.01
C GLU A 341 -25.05 -10.11 -15.98
N ASN A 342 -24.92 -8.78 -15.94
CA ASN A 342 -26.07 -7.86 -15.95
C ASN A 342 -26.94 -8.07 -17.20
N TYR A 343 -26.32 -8.16 -18.38
CA TYR A 343 -27.04 -8.41 -19.62
C TYR A 343 -27.77 -9.77 -19.60
N ALA A 344 -27.13 -10.84 -19.09
CA ALA A 344 -27.75 -12.14 -18.95
C ALA A 344 -28.94 -12.13 -17.97
N TYR A 345 -28.84 -11.41 -16.85
CA TYR A 345 -29.97 -11.22 -15.91
C TYR A 345 -31.11 -10.41 -16.54
N GLU A 346 -30.81 -9.30 -17.24
CA GLU A 346 -31.81 -8.53 -17.97
C GLU A 346 -32.53 -9.36 -19.04
N MET A 347 -31.78 -10.18 -19.78
CA MET A 347 -32.36 -11.11 -20.77
C MET A 347 -33.25 -12.15 -20.11
N ARG A 348 -32.86 -12.68 -18.94
CA ARG A 348 -33.67 -13.65 -18.20
C ARG A 348 -35.00 -13.05 -17.72
N GLU A 349 -34.98 -11.84 -17.18
CA GLU A 349 -36.21 -11.15 -16.77
C GLU A 349 -37.11 -10.81 -17.96
N ARG A 350 -36.53 -10.41 -19.10
CA ARG A 350 -37.29 -10.23 -20.34
C ARG A 350 -37.89 -11.54 -20.86
N ALA A 351 -37.11 -12.62 -20.88
CA ALA A 351 -37.58 -13.94 -21.30
C ALA A 351 -38.75 -14.41 -20.43
N LYS A 352 -38.69 -14.19 -19.11
CA LYS A 352 -39.80 -14.50 -18.20
C LYS A 352 -41.07 -13.71 -18.52
N LYS A 353 -40.96 -12.39 -18.79
CA LYS A 353 -42.12 -11.58 -19.23
C LYS A 353 -42.70 -12.03 -20.56
N ILE A 354 -41.83 -12.44 -21.50
CA ILE A 354 -42.26 -13.00 -22.79
C ILE A 354 -42.99 -14.33 -22.56
N GLU A 355 -42.48 -15.20 -21.69
CA GLU A 355 -43.10 -16.47 -21.32
C GLU A 355 -44.49 -16.25 -20.69
N GLU A 356 -44.60 -15.37 -19.70
CA GLU A 356 -45.87 -14.97 -19.07
C GLU A 356 -46.89 -14.42 -20.11
N ALA A 357 -46.44 -13.55 -21.04
CA ALA A 357 -47.30 -12.99 -22.07
C ALA A 357 -47.73 -14.03 -23.12
N VAL A 358 -46.87 -15.00 -23.44
CA VAL A 358 -47.21 -16.13 -24.31
C VAL A 358 -48.27 -17.01 -23.65
N GLU A 359 -48.11 -17.35 -22.37
CA GLU A 359 -49.09 -18.13 -21.59
C GLU A 359 -50.45 -17.43 -21.53
N GLU A 360 -50.50 -16.14 -21.19
CA GLU A 360 -51.73 -15.35 -21.16
C GLU A 360 -52.44 -15.32 -22.55
N THR A 361 -51.65 -15.23 -23.63
CA THR A 361 -52.20 -15.23 -24.98
C THR A 361 -52.77 -16.61 -25.36
N ILE A 362 -52.14 -17.70 -24.91
CA ILE A 362 -52.64 -19.07 -25.11
C ILE A 362 -53.95 -19.28 -24.34
N GLU A 363 -54.00 -18.90 -23.06
CA GLU A 363 -55.23 -18.98 -22.24
C GLU A 363 -56.37 -18.17 -22.88
N TRP A 364 -56.06 -16.96 -23.37
CA TRP A 364 -57.03 -16.13 -24.08
C TRP A 364 -57.53 -16.82 -25.36
N LEU A 365 -56.64 -17.43 -26.15
CA LEU A 365 -56.99 -18.16 -27.37
C LEU A 365 -57.92 -19.35 -27.06
N GLU A 366 -57.66 -20.08 -25.98
CA GLU A 366 -58.47 -21.22 -25.54
C GLU A 366 -59.88 -20.79 -25.09
N CYS A 367 -60.00 -19.65 -24.41
CA CYS A 367 -61.28 -19.12 -23.93
C CYS A 367 -62.10 -18.40 -25.01
N ASN A 368 -61.46 -17.89 -26.07
CA ASN A 368 -62.07 -16.98 -27.05
C ASN A 368 -62.06 -17.55 -28.49
N GLN A 369 -62.45 -18.81 -28.66
CA GLN A 369 -62.46 -19.48 -29.98
C GLN A 369 -63.41 -18.84 -31.02
N LEU A 370 -64.40 -18.06 -30.58
CA LEU A 370 -65.40 -17.39 -31.42
C LEU A 370 -65.13 -15.88 -31.62
N ALA A 371 -63.96 -15.40 -31.21
CA ALA A 371 -63.54 -14.00 -31.36
C ALA A 371 -63.53 -13.54 -32.84
N GLU A 372 -63.67 -12.23 -33.06
CA GLU A 372 -63.61 -11.66 -34.41
C GLU A 372 -62.15 -11.50 -34.89
N ILE A 373 -61.94 -11.40 -36.22
CA ILE A 373 -60.61 -11.26 -36.84
C ILE A 373 -59.81 -10.10 -36.22
N GLY A 374 -60.48 -8.98 -35.92
CA GLY A 374 -59.84 -7.81 -35.31
C GLY A 374 -59.28 -8.07 -33.90
N GLU A 375 -59.90 -8.97 -33.12
CA GLU A 375 -59.45 -9.31 -31.77
C GLU A 375 -58.22 -10.23 -31.82
N PHE A 376 -58.18 -11.19 -32.74
CA PHE A 376 -57.00 -12.02 -33.00
C PHE A 376 -55.81 -11.17 -33.45
N ASP A 377 -56.04 -10.21 -34.37
CA ASP A 377 -55.00 -9.29 -34.82
C ASP A 377 -54.51 -8.38 -33.70
N TYR A 378 -55.40 -7.94 -32.81
CA TYR A 378 -55.03 -7.15 -31.63
C TYR A 378 -54.14 -7.97 -30.68
N LYS A 379 -54.53 -9.18 -30.30
CA LYS A 379 -53.75 -10.05 -29.41
C LYS A 379 -52.39 -10.42 -30.01
N LYS A 380 -52.33 -10.65 -31.33
CA LYS A 380 -51.08 -10.84 -32.07
C LYS A 380 -50.16 -9.61 -32.00
N GLN A 381 -50.71 -8.40 -32.13
CA GLN A 381 -49.93 -7.17 -32.00
C GLN A 381 -49.45 -6.95 -30.56
N GLU A 382 -50.29 -7.23 -29.56
CA GLU A 382 -49.96 -7.14 -28.13
C GLU A 382 -48.78 -8.04 -27.77
N LEU A 383 -48.86 -9.33 -28.12
CA LEU A 383 -47.76 -10.28 -27.90
C LEU A 383 -46.47 -9.83 -28.63
N GLY A 384 -46.62 -9.27 -29.83
CA GLY A 384 -45.51 -8.74 -30.61
C GLY A 384 -44.83 -7.48 -30.05
N ARG A 385 -45.38 -6.84 -29.01
CA ARG A 385 -44.74 -5.70 -28.32
C ARG A 385 -43.62 -6.17 -27.38
N TYR A 386 -43.82 -7.28 -26.68
CA TYR A 386 -42.82 -7.86 -25.78
C TYR A 386 -41.50 -8.26 -26.48
N LEU A 387 -41.56 -8.54 -27.79
CA LEU A 387 -40.38 -8.80 -28.62
C LEU A 387 -39.73 -7.52 -29.19
N ARG A 388 -40.51 -6.43 -29.35
CA ARG A 388 -40.05 -5.16 -29.95
C ARG A 388 -39.48 -4.17 -28.94
N ASP A 389 -39.74 -4.36 -27.65
CA ASP A 389 -39.14 -3.57 -26.58
C ASP A 389 -37.65 -3.88 -26.34
N ASP A 390 -36.96 -4.54 -27.28
CA ASP A 390 -35.50 -4.66 -27.25
C ASP A 390 -34.83 -3.42 -27.86
N PRO A 391 -34.13 -2.58 -27.05
CA PRO A 391 -33.41 -1.42 -27.55
C PRO A 391 -32.26 -1.76 -28.53
N ASN A 392 -31.92 -3.04 -28.72
CA ASN A 392 -30.94 -3.50 -29.70
C ASN A 392 -31.55 -4.21 -30.93
N TYR A 393 -32.88 -4.21 -31.09
CA TYR A 393 -33.54 -4.91 -32.21
C TYR A 393 -33.35 -4.25 -33.59
N SER A 394 -32.69 -3.09 -33.67
CA SER A 394 -32.28 -2.48 -34.93
C SER A 394 -30.76 -2.61 -35.12
N ASN A 395 -30.34 -3.30 -36.19
CA ASN A 395 -28.96 -3.48 -36.69
C ASN A 395 -28.12 -4.68 -36.21
N THR A 396 -28.70 -5.86 -36.01
CA THR A 396 -27.92 -7.11 -36.09
C THR A 396 -27.82 -7.64 -37.53
N SER A 397 -27.30 -6.81 -38.43
CA SER A 397 -26.71 -7.28 -39.69
C SER A 397 -25.23 -7.57 -39.45
N ASN A 398 -24.90 -8.86 -39.24
CA ASN A 398 -23.57 -9.46 -39.45
C ASN A 398 -22.31 -8.63 -39.07
N SER A 399 -22.27 -8.03 -37.89
CA SER A 399 -20.97 -7.63 -37.30
C SER A 399 -20.40 -8.82 -36.52
N GLY A 400 -19.39 -9.47 -37.10
CA GLY A 400 -18.83 -10.74 -36.63
C GLY A 400 -18.41 -10.71 -35.17
N VAL A 401 -19.19 -11.39 -34.32
CA VAL A 401 -18.79 -11.73 -32.95
C VAL A 401 -17.59 -12.69 -33.03
N LYS A 402 -16.40 -12.18 -32.73
CA LYS A 402 -15.18 -13.01 -32.63
C LYS A 402 -15.25 -13.83 -31.33
N VAL A 403 -15.59 -15.10 -31.45
CA VAL A 403 -15.50 -16.06 -30.33
C VAL A 403 -14.03 -16.47 -30.15
N PRO A 404 -13.45 -16.40 -28.94
CA PRO A 404 -12.08 -16.85 -28.72
C PRO A 404 -11.98 -18.39 -28.88
N ILE A 405 -11.18 -18.82 -29.85
CA ILE A 405 -10.87 -20.24 -30.12
C ILE A 405 -9.56 -20.60 -29.41
N TRP A 406 -9.54 -21.72 -28.71
CA TRP A 406 -8.32 -22.27 -28.11
C TRP A 406 -7.78 -23.39 -29.00
N CYS A 407 -6.56 -23.22 -29.54
CA CYS A 407 -5.88 -24.28 -30.27
C CYS A 407 -4.81 -24.92 -29.38
N THR A 408 -4.89 -26.24 -29.19
CA THR A 408 -3.82 -27.02 -28.56
C THR A 408 -3.09 -27.81 -29.65
N TRP A 409 -1.80 -27.54 -29.81
CA TRP A 409 -0.94 -28.27 -30.74
C TRP A 409 -0.34 -29.46 -29.99
N ARG A 410 -0.41 -30.68 -30.53
CA ARG A 410 0.34 -31.85 -30.02
C ARG A 410 1.34 -32.24 -31.11
N CYS A 411 2.62 -31.94 -30.93
CA CYS A 411 3.69 -32.40 -31.82
C CYS A 411 4.24 -33.71 -31.23
N PRO A 412 4.05 -34.87 -31.86
CA PRO A 412 4.78 -36.08 -31.49
C PRO A 412 6.29 -35.85 -31.68
N PRO A 413 7.17 -36.37 -30.80
CA PRO A 413 6.85 -37.29 -29.71
C PRO A 413 6.41 -36.59 -28.42
N ASN A 414 6.79 -35.33 -28.13
CA ASN A 414 6.70 -34.77 -26.77
C ASN A 414 6.53 -33.24 -26.68
N GLY A 415 5.84 -32.58 -27.62
CA GLY A 415 5.67 -31.12 -27.57
C GLY A 415 4.22 -30.64 -27.63
N TRP A 416 3.96 -29.52 -26.95
CA TRP A 416 2.70 -28.77 -27.08
C TRP A 416 2.97 -27.28 -27.26
N VAL A 417 2.11 -26.63 -28.03
CA VAL A 417 2.11 -25.17 -28.21
C VAL A 417 0.69 -24.67 -28.02
N CYS A 418 0.51 -23.66 -27.17
CA CYS A 418 -0.74 -22.92 -27.00
C CYS A 418 -0.65 -21.64 -27.82
N LEU A 419 -1.66 -21.33 -28.64
CA LEU A 419 -1.74 -20.08 -29.40
C LEU A 419 -2.90 -19.21 -28.88
N ASN A 420 -2.66 -17.90 -28.82
CA ASN A 420 -3.67 -16.88 -28.61
C ASN A 420 -4.54 -16.71 -29.86
N THR A 421 -5.65 -15.98 -29.71
CA THR A 421 -6.62 -15.68 -30.78
C THR A 421 -6.04 -14.84 -31.93
N ASP A 422 -4.89 -14.19 -31.73
CA ASP A 422 -4.15 -13.44 -32.74
C ASP A 422 -3.02 -14.27 -33.41
N GLY A 423 -2.89 -15.56 -33.06
CA GLY A 423 -1.84 -16.43 -33.54
C GLY A 423 -0.51 -16.34 -32.78
N SER A 424 -0.40 -15.50 -31.74
CA SER A 424 0.80 -15.43 -30.90
C SER A 424 0.91 -16.63 -29.97
N VAL A 425 2.13 -17.06 -29.65
CA VAL A 425 2.37 -18.24 -28.80
C VAL A 425 2.19 -17.87 -27.32
N PHE A 426 1.20 -18.50 -26.66
CA PHE A 426 0.95 -18.37 -25.22
C PHE A 426 1.94 -19.22 -24.40
N GLU A 427 2.22 -20.45 -24.84
CA GLU A 427 3.12 -21.37 -24.14
C GLU A 427 3.78 -22.32 -25.14
N ASN A 428 5.08 -22.55 -25.00
CA ASN A 428 5.88 -23.34 -25.96
C ASN A 428 6.72 -24.40 -25.24
N HIS A 429 6.37 -25.66 -25.40
CA HIS A 429 7.21 -26.79 -25.02
C HIS A 429 7.64 -27.54 -26.30
N ARG A 430 8.70 -27.08 -26.95
CA ARG A 430 9.31 -27.74 -28.12
C ARG A 430 10.58 -28.48 -27.73
N ASN A 431 10.60 -29.78 -27.98
CA ASN A 431 11.82 -30.55 -28.26
C ASN A 431 11.57 -31.37 -29.56
N GLY A 432 12.26 -31.05 -30.66
CA GLY A 432 12.55 -32.01 -31.73
C GLY A 432 11.62 -32.17 -32.95
N CYS A 433 10.65 -31.29 -33.25
CA CYS A 433 9.81 -31.45 -34.46
C CYS A 433 10.46 -30.89 -35.74
N SER A 434 10.91 -31.79 -36.63
CA SER A 434 11.43 -31.50 -37.98
C SER A 434 10.41 -31.85 -39.08
N GLY A 435 9.94 -30.85 -39.82
CA GLY A 435 9.75 -30.95 -41.28
C GLY A 435 8.54 -31.66 -41.92
N SER A 436 7.58 -32.25 -41.22
CA SER A 436 6.41 -32.91 -41.87
C SER A 436 5.09 -32.18 -41.63
N ALA A 437 4.18 -32.21 -42.61
CA ALA A 437 2.82 -31.68 -42.51
C ALA A 437 2.12 -32.23 -41.26
N CYS A 438 1.55 -31.34 -40.45
CA CYS A 438 0.90 -31.70 -39.19
C CYS A 438 -0.51 -31.11 -39.16
N GLY A 439 -1.48 -31.95 -38.81
CA GLY A 439 -2.86 -31.53 -38.56
C GLY A 439 -3.16 -31.34 -37.07
N GLY A 440 -4.10 -30.45 -36.75
CA GLY A 440 -4.57 -30.20 -35.38
C GLY A 440 -6.10 -30.22 -35.28
N LEU A 441 -6.61 -30.33 -34.05
CA LEU A 441 -8.05 -30.35 -33.75
C LEU A 441 -8.48 -28.98 -33.19
N VAL A 442 -9.58 -28.43 -33.69
CA VAL A 442 -10.18 -27.18 -33.17
C VAL A 442 -11.33 -27.52 -32.23
N ARG A 443 -11.40 -26.85 -31.08
CA ARG A 443 -12.54 -26.93 -30.15
C ARG A 443 -13.07 -25.55 -29.82
N ASP A 444 -14.38 -25.46 -29.57
CA ASP A 444 -14.99 -24.23 -29.03
C ASP A 444 -14.75 -24.10 -27.51
N SER A 445 -15.24 -23.01 -26.91
CA SER A 445 -15.15 -22.76 -25.47
C SER A 445 -15.94 -23.75 -24.59
N SER A 446 -16.85 -24.54 -25.19
CA SER A 446 -17.57 -25.64 -24.54
C SER A 446 -16.85 -26.99 -24.66
N GLY A 447 -15.73 -27.03 -25.39
CA GLY A 447 -14.97 -28.24 -25.66
C GLY A 447 -15.49 -29.07 -26.84
N CYS A 448 -16.49 -28.58 -27.57
CA CYS A 448 -17.08 -29.24 -28.73
C CYS A 448 -16.10 -29.19 -29.92
N TYR A 449 -15.99 -30.30 -30.64
CA TYR A 449 -15.06 -30.43 -31.76
C TYR A 449 -15.59 -29.71 -33.00
N LEU A 450 -14.84 -28.74 -33.52
CA LEU A 450 -15.22 -27.92 -34.68
C LEU A 450 -14.62 -28.40 -36.00
N GLY A 451 -13.64 -29.33 -35.96
CA GLY A 451 -12.99 -29.85 -37.15
C GLY A 451 -11.46 -29.93 -37.03
N GLY A 452 -10.84 -30.52 -38.05
CA GLY A 452 -9.40 -30.60 -38.19
C GLY A 452 -8.87 -29.53 -39.14
N PHE A 453 -7.67 -29.04 -38.88
CA PHE A 453 -6.92 -28.23 -39.85
C PHE A 453 -5.63 -28.95 -40.21
N THR A 454 -5.17 -28.78 -41.45
CA THR A 454 -3.84 -29.24 -41.87
C THR A 454 -2.99 -28.02 -42.17
N VAL A 455 -1.81 -27.93 -41.53
CA VAL A 455 -0.84 -26.87 -41.84
C VAL A 455 0.27 -27.47 -42.68
N ASN A 456 0.42 -26.96 -43.90
CA ASN A 456 1.58 -27.28 -44.72
C ASN A 456 2.69 -26.29 -44.36
N LEU A 457 3.67 -26.71 -43.56
CA LEU A 457 4.76 -25.86 -43.05
C LEU A 457 5.69 -25.28 -44.14
N GLY A 458 5.46 -25.60 -45.42
CA GLY A 458 6.13 -24.98 -46.57
C GLY A 458 5.51 -23.66 -47.05
N ASN A 459 4.26 -23.37 -46.71
CA ASN A 459 3.58 -22.11 -47.03
C ASN A 459 2.85 -21.61 -45.77
N THR A 460 2.86 -20.30 -45.52
CA THR A 460 2.12 -19.62 -44.45
C THR A 460 0.60 -19.65 -44.66
N SER A 461 0.05 -20.80 -45.06
CA SER A 461 -1.36 -21.03 -45.38
C SER A 461 -1.87 -22.21 -44.55
N VAL A 462 -2.88 -21.94 -43.71
CA VAL A 462 -3.64 -22.95 -42.97
C VAL A 462 -4.88 -23.30 -43.80
N TYR A 463 -5.06 -24.58 -44.12
CA TYR A 463 -6.27 -25.04 -44.81
C TYR A 463 -7.17 -25.79 -43.83
N PHE A 464 -8.43 -25.38 -43.76
CA PHE A 464 -9.47 -26.14 -43.07
C PHE A 464 -9.96 -27.25 -44.00
N SER A 465 -9.85 -28.50 -43.55
CA SER A 465 -10.34 -29.66 -44.29
C SER A 465 -11.53 -30.26 -43.55
N GLY A 466 -12.72 -30.18 -44.16
CA GLY A 466 -13.90 -30.98 -43.82
C GLY A 466 -14.63 -30.57 -42.54
N ALA A 467 -15.74 -29.85 -42.70
CA ALA A 467 -16.83 -29.90 -41.72
C ALA A 467 -17.66 -31.15 -42.02
N MET A 468 -17.47 -32.23 -41.25
CA MET A 468 -18.49 -33.28 -41.17
C MET A 468 -19.54 -32.84 -40.15
N GLY A 469 -20.78 -32.77 -40.62
CA GLY A 469 -21.92 -32.26 -39.88
C GLY A 469 -22.16 -33.05 -38.60
N CYS A 470 -22.08 -32.36 -37.46
CA CYS A 470 -22.74 -32.76 -36.23
C CYS A 470 -22.91 -31.55 -35.31
N CYS A 471 -23.62 -30.53 -35.77
CA CYS A 471 -24.33 -29.60 -34.89
C CYS A 471 -25.32 -28.79 -35.72
N SER A 472 -26.58 -29.21 -35.71
CA SER A 472 -27.71 -28.40 -36.17
C SER A 472 -27.91 -27.24 -35.18
N ARG A 473 -27.12 -26.17 -35.35
CA ARG A 473 -27.39 -24.79 -34.90
C ARG A 473 -26.12 -23.97 -35.17
N SER A 474 -26.26 -22.88 -35.92
CA SER A 474 -25.24 -21.95 -36.43
C SER A 474 -24.46 -22.43 -37.67
N GLU A 475 -24.77 -21.82 -38.80
CA GLU A 475 -23.92 -21.79 -39.98
C GLU A 475 -22.60 -21.10 -39.62
N VAL A 476 -21.52 -21.87 -39.55
CA VAL A 476 -20.17 -21.30 -39.48
C VAL A 476 -19.76 -20.98 -40.92
N GLY A 477 -19.88 -19.70 -41.29
CA GLY A 477 -19.41 -19.20 -42.58
C GLY A 477 -17.91 -19.37 -42.71
N VAL A 478 -17.48 -20.16 -43.70
CA VAL A 478 -16.08 -20.29 -44.10
C VAL A 478 -15.74 -19.13 -45.04
N GLY A 479 -15.20 -18.04 -44.48
CA GLY A 479 -14.68 -16.93 -45.28
C GLY A 479 -13.23 -17.20 -45.70
N SER A 480 -12.99 -17.35 -47.00
CA SER A 480 -11.65 -17.38 -47.58
C SER A 480 -10.98 -16.01 -47.40
N TRP A 481 -9.85 -15.96 -46.70
CA TRP A 481 -8.94 -14.81 -46.78
C TRP A 481 -7.93 -15.08 -47.89
N LEU A 482 -8.20 -14.52 -49.07
CA LEU A 482 -7.26 -14.40 -50.17
C LEU A 482 -7.40 -12.97 -50.72
N GLN A 483 -6.26 -12.26 -50.76
CA GLN A 483 -5.98 -11.13 -51.65
C GLN A 483 -6.81 -9.84 -51.40
N GLU A 484 -6.29 -8.63 -51.42
CA GLU A 484 -5.13 -8.06 -52.11
C GLU A 484 -4.47 -6.99 -51.23
N GLY A 485 -3.15 -6.88 -51.32
CA GLY A 485 -2.46 -5.68 -50.89
C GLY A 485 -2.58 -4.63 -51.98
N GLU A 486 -3.14 -3.48 -51.66
CA GLU A 486 -2.86 -2.24 -52.38
C GLU A 486 -1.76 -1.50 -51.61
N GLY A 487 -0.58 -1.45 -52.22
CA GLY A 487 0.46 -0.51 -51.84
C GLY A 487 0.19 0.87 -52.46
N GLY A 488 0.70 1.90 -51.78
CA GLY A 488 1.17 3.12 -52.41
C GLY A 488 0.16 4.26 -52.56
N HIS A 489 0.16 5.16 -51.57
CA HIS A 489 0.65 6.52 -51.79
C HIS A 489 1.46 7.00 -50.59
#